data_AF-A0A1V4H8P1-F1
#
_entry.id   AF-A0A1V4H8P1-F1
#
_cell.length_a   1.000
_cell.length_b   1.000
_cell.length_c   1.000
_cell.angle_alpha   90.00
_cell.angle_beta   90.00
_cell.angle_gamma   90.00
#
_symmetry.space_group_name_H-M   'P 1'
#
loop_
_entity.id
_entity.type
_entity.pdbx_description
1 polymer ?
#
loop_
_entity_poly.entity_id
_entity_poly.type
_entity_poly.pdbx_seq_one_letter_code
_entity_poly.pdbx_strand_id
1 'polypeptide(L)'
;MPELQTYLEYNDPLSIIYRAGTPNDPYKDRLDSLPVINNQITLLEIPSEFHKVKISGYTEINNDIFRVQNLINSNEFLVNYSNGNIQFNPSEEGKTLLCESKGRGLILYPASRIYAIVSRNPDVVKTLQDIIDEALLKISQANMVIKDVKVAIRNAEAATTNANTATDNASKARDNAILATEETNIATSKSIVATTNAVSAALEALNARDLAIDARNQSILLWQHSVPSRDVLEATYPTPKTGWTVSMDDTGVVYRFDGTEWKDIGNMVGAVPLVNSTLDGLMRFSDYVKLKAIEPNAQVNFVQEDAKNVLPDYFRTKTITFMFASVIDTGLQEIEIKFPYHGEITDITASCSTEGSDVTEIEIEKASEADYKAKNPWANILSRNVSIHYGEKVDDHERQIVIPQVNKNDYFRVNVKKIGTGLANLVVQIEVKI
;
A
#
# COMPACT_ATOMS: atom_id res chain seq x y z
N MET A 1 58.34 44.11 -35.43
CA MET A 1 59.44 43.17 -35.74
C MET A 1 59.05 42.42 -37.00
N PRO A 2 59.98 42.20 -37.94
CA PRO A 2 59.68 41.62 -39.24
C PRO A 2 59.18 40.18 -39.06
N GLU A 3 58.19 39.82 -39.88
CA GLU A 3 57.58 38.50 -39.95
C GLU A 3 58.66 37.40 -40.03
N LEU A 4 58.60 36.46 -39.09
CA LEU A 4 59.26 35.18 -39.28
C LEU A 4 58.60 34.53 -40.50
N GLN A 5 59.28 34.60 -41.64
CA GLN A 5 59.07 33.66 -42.73
C GLN A 5 59.35 32.27 -42.16
N THR A 6 58.31 31.61 -41.68
CA THR A 6 58.29 30.15 -41.55
C THR A 6 58.50 29.62 -42.94
N TYR A 7 59.75 29.26 -43.25
CA TYR A 7 60.08 28.33 -44.31
C TYR A 7 59.15 27.14 -44.12
N LEU A 8 58.14 27.02 -44.98
CA LEU A 8 57.35 25.82 -45.16
C LEU A 8 58.35 24.72 -45.53
N GLU A 9 58.85 24.00 -44.53
CA GLU A 9 59.46 22.69 -44.77
C GLU A 9 58.35 21.85 -45.42
N TYR A 10 58.46 21.70 -46.73
CA TYR A 10 57.52 21.01 -47.61
C TYR A 10 57.60 19.49 -47.35
N ASN A 11 57.25 19.04 -46.15
CA ASN A 11 57.41 17.65 -45.71
C ASN A 11 56.15 16.78 -45.93
N ASP A 12 55.07 17.35 -46.47
CA ASP A 12 53.83 16.63 -46.79
C ASP A 12 53.61 16.57 -48.31
N PRO A 13 54.35 15.72 -49.06
CA PRO A 13 54.18 15.58 -50.50
C PRO A 13 52.90 14.78 -50.82
N LEU A 14 52.26 15.14 -51.94
CA LEU A 14 51.32 14.25 -52.59
C LEU A 14 52.08 12.98 -52.99
N SER A 15 51.70 11.85 -52.38
CA SER A 15 52.37 10.58 -52.62
C SER A 15 51.49 9.73 -53.52
N ILE A 16 51.98 9.44 -54.72
CA ILE A 16 51.31 8.55 -55.65
C ILE A 16 52.10 7.25 -55.71
N ILE A 17 51.47 6.16 -55.32
CA ILE A 17 52.07 4.83 -55.36
C ILE A 17 51.40 4.09 -56.52
N TYR A 18 52.18 3.74 -57.53
CA TYR A 18 51.72 2.92 -58.66
C TYR A 18 52.56 1.67 -58.80
N ARG A 19 51.89 0.58 -59.15
CA ARG A 19 52.50 -0.69 -59.52
C ARG A 19 52.60 -0.79 -61.04
N ALA A 20 53.69 -1.36 -61.52
CA ALA A 20 53.97 -1.51 -62.94
C ALA A 20 53.17 -2.65 -63.61
N GLY A 21 52.59 -3.58 -62.82
CA GLY A 21 51.88 -4.75 -63.33
C GLY A 21 52.81 -5.79 -63.97
N THR A 22 54.12 -5.70 -63.68
CA THR A 22 55.13 -6.67 -64.15
C THR A 22 55.22 -7.85 -63.18
N PRO A 23 55.84 -8.99 -63.56
CA PRO A 23 56.05 -10.10 -62.63
C PRO A 23 56.79 -9.71 -61.33
N ASN A 24 57.63 -8.68 -61.39
CA ASN A 24 58.38 -8.18 -60.22
C ASN A 24 57.60 -7.13 -59.40
N ASP A 25 56.53 -6.55 -59.95
CA ASP A 25 55.66 -5.57 -59.28
C ASP A 25 54.20 -5.73 -59.77
N PRO A 26 53.53 -6.83 -59.36
CA PRO A 26 52.23 -7.21 -59.91
C PRO A 26 51.09 -6.35 -59.35
N TYR A 27 50.00 -6.25 -60.11
CA TYR A 27 48.75 -5.68 -59.58
C TYR A 27 48.18 -6.53 -58.46
N LYS A 28 47.55 -5.88 -57.48
CA LYS A 28 46.98 -6.56 -56.31
C LYS A 28 45.53 -6.96 -56.57
N ASP A 29 45.20 -8.23 -56.38
CA ASP A 29 43.81 -8.69 -56.36
C ASP A 29 43.03 -8.05 -55.21
N ARG A 30 41.88 -7.46 -55.53
CA ARG A 30 40.98 -6.81 -54.59
C ARG A 30 39.57 -7.33 -54.78
N LEU A 31 38.96 -7.69 -53.67
CA LEU A 31 37.58 -8.11 -53.59
C LEU A 31 36.98 -7.42 -52.35
N ASP A 32 36.31 -6.30 -52.59
CA ASP A 32 35.87 -5.40 -51.53
C ASP A 32 34.33 -5.29 -51.55
N SER A 33 33.70 -5.40 -50.37
CA SER A 33 32.26 -5.19 -50.21
C SER A 33 32.03 -3.76 -49.73
N LEU A 34 31.51 -2.91 -50.62
CA LEU A 34 31.44 -1.46 -50.40
C LEU A 34 30.00 -0.94 -50.59
N PRO A 35 29.52 -0.05 -49.70
CA PRO A 35 28.21 0.58 -49.86
C PRO A 35 28.27 1.70 -50.92
N VAL A 36 27.20 1.83 -51.70
CA VAL A 36 26.95 2.99 -52.56
C VAL A 36 26.52 4.15 -51.65
N ILE A 37 27.31 5.22 -51.61
CA ILE A 37 27.04 6.43 -50.84
C ILE A 37 27.19 7.65 -51.77
N ASN A 38 26.17 8.51 -51.81
CA ASN A 38 26.10 9.64 -52.75
C ASN A 38 26.20 9.20 -54.22
N ASN A 39 25.52 8.10 -54.56
CA ASN A 39 25.48 7.44 -55.86
C ASN A 39 26.86 6.96 -56.33
N GLN A 40 27.81 6.78 -55.41
CA GLN A 40 29.19 6.44 -55.73
C GLN A 40 29.76 5.37 -54.79
N ILE A 41 30.70 4.59 -55.32
CA ILE A 41 31.63 3.78 -54.53
C ILE A 41 33.04 4.31 -54.78
N THR A 42 33.81 4.51 -53.73
CA THR A 42 35.25 4.80 -53.86
C THR A 42 36.03 3.55 -53.52
N LEU A 43 36.74 3.00 -54.49
CA LEU A 43 37.60 1.84 -54.30
C LEU A 43 38.80 2.17 -53.40
N LEU A 44 39.29 1.18 -52.67
CA LEU A 44 40.46 1.32 -51.79
C LEU A 44 41.77 1.55 -52.58
N GLU A 45 41.82 1.11 -53.83
CA GLU A 45 42.93 1.33 -54.76
C GLU A 45 42.38 1.68 -56.15
N ILE A 46 43.15 2.44 -56.93
CA ILE A 46 42.87 2.75 -58.33
C ILE A 46 42.92 1.44 -59.13
N PRO A 47 41.85 1.04 -59.82
CA PRO A 47 41.79 -0.21 -60.55
C PRO A 47 42.57 -0.14 -61.87
N SER A 48 43.02 -1.30 -62.36
CA SER A 48 43.66 -1.44 -63.66
C SER A 48 42.62 -1.37 -64.78
N GLU A 49 42.75 -0.39 -65.67
CA GLU A 49 41.88 -0.23 -66.84
C GLU A 49 41.86 -1.47 -67.76
N PHE A 50 43.00 -2.16 -67.89
CA PHE A 50 43.09 -3.39 -68.69
C PHE A 50 42.26 -4.56 -68.13
N HIS A 51 42.17 -4.68 -66.80
CA HIS A 51 41.50 -5.81 -66.15
C HIS A 51 40.03 -5.52 -65.82
N LYS A 52 39.65 -4.23 -65.86
CA LYS A 52 38.33 -3.70 -65.56
C LYS A 52 37.85 -4.02 -64.13
N VAL A 53 36.75 -3.38 -63.72
CA VAL A 53 36.09 -3.67 -62.44
C VAL A 53 34.91 -4.58 -62.72
N LYS A 54 34.73 -5.62 -61.90
CA LYS A 54 33.60 -6.53 -62.00
C LYS A 54 32.72 -6.40 -60.77
N ILE A 55 31.43 -6.22 -60.99
CA ILE A 55 30.42 -6.17 -59.94
C ILE A 55 29.31 -7.14 -60.32
N SER A 56 28.99 -8.07 -59.42
CA SER A 56 28.01 -9.12 -59.70
C SER A 56 26.63 -8.53 -59.97
N GLY A 57 26.05 -8.84 -61.14
CA GLY A 57 24.73 -8.36 -61.55
C GLY A 57 24.73 -6.98 -62.20
N TYR A 58 25.90 -6.38 -62.43
CA TYR A 58 26.04 -5.05 -63.02
C TYR A 58 26.92 -5.07 -64.27
N THR A 59 26.72 -4.08 -65.15
CA THR A 59 27.50 -3.92 -66.39
C THR A 59 28.25 -2.59 -66.38
N GLU A 60 29.55 -2.62 -66.66
CA GLU A 60 30.36 -1.41 -66.80
C GLU A 60 30.04 -0.71 -68.13
N ILE A 61 29.67 0.57 -68.09
CA ILE A 61 29.48 1.40 -69.28
C ILE A 61 30.77 2.12 -69.66
N ASN A 62 31.01 2.29 -70.96
CA ASN A 62 32.14 3.06 -71.46
C ASN A 62 31.86 4.57 -71.34
N ASN A 63 32.89 5.34 -71.01
CA ASN A 63 32.83 6.80 -70.88
C ASN A 63 32.33 7.49 -72.17
N ASP A 64 32.65 6.94 -73.35
CA ASP A 64 32.16 7.49 -74.62
C ASP A 64 30.64 7.37 -74.79
N ILE A 65 30.06 6.28 -74.28
CA ILE A 65 28.60 6.05 -74.30
C ILE A 65 27.93 6.98 -73.29
N PHE A 66 28.53 7.11 -72.10
CA PHE A 66 28.05 8.01 -71.07
C PHE A 66 28.07 9.48 -71.50
N ARG A 67 29.08 9.93 -72.25
CA ARG A 67 29.15 11.31 -72.78
C ARG A 67 27.99 11.68 -73.70
N VAL A 68 27.43 10.70 -74.41
CA VAL A 68 26.33 10.92 -75.36
C VAL A 68 24.98 10.81 -74.67
N GLN A 69 24.81 9.82 -73.79
CA GLN A 69 23.52 9.53 -73.15
C GLN A 69 23.31 10.30 -71.83
N ASN A 70 24.41 10.66 -71.16
CA ASN A 70 24.46 11.32 -69.85
C ASN A 70 23.54 10.70 -68.78
N LEU A 71 23.35 9.39 -68.87
CA LEU A 71 22.48 8.61 -67.98
C LEU A 71 23.12 7.25 -67.74
N ILE A 72 23.06 6.79 -66.49
CA ILE A 72 23.43 5.43 -66.08
C ILE A 72 22.13 4.71 -65.73
N ASN A 73 21.81 3.58 -66.34
CA ASN A 73 20.59 2.84 -65.98
C ASN A 73 20.77 2.05 -64.68
N SER A 74 19.67 1.53 -64.13
CA SER A 74 19.74 0.56 -63.03
C SER A 74 20.49 -0.69 -63.53
N ASN A 75 21.36 -1.25 -62.68
CA ASN A 75 22.33 -2.32 -62.99
C ASN A 75 23.49 -1.94 -63.93
N GLU A 76 23.70 -0.64 -64.20
CA GLU A 76 24.88 -0.14 -64.90
C GLU A 76 25.76 0.67 -63.96
N PHE A 77 27.06 0.74 -64.25
CA PHE A 77 28.01 1.57 -63.50
C PHE A 77 29.12 2.12 -64.39
N LEU A 78 29.62 3.30 -64.02
CA LEU A 78 30.73 3.96 -64.70
C LEU A 78 31.95 4.01 -63.78
N VAL A 79 33.10 3.52 -64.25
CA VAL A 79 34.34 3.55 -63.49
C VAL A 79 35.24 4.68 -63.98
N ASN A 80 35.71 5.51 -63.05
CA ASN A 80 36.80 6.44 -63.29
C ASN A 80 38.15 5.78 -62.90
N TYR A 81 38.84 5.24 -63.90
CA TYR A 81 40.14 4.58 -63.74
C TYR A 81 41.28 5.53 -63.35
N SER A 82 41.07 6.84 -63.30
CA SER A 82 42.09 7.79 -62.86
C SER A 82 42.16 7.91 -61.33
N ASN A 83 41.03 7.71 -60.64
CA ASN A 83 40.93 7.91 -59.19
C ASN A 83 40.21 6.77 -58.44
N GLY A 84 39.70 5.75 -59.14
CA GLY A 84 39.03 4.60 -58.52
C GLY A 84 37.61 4.86 -58.02
N ASN A 85 36.97 5.94 -58.49
CA ASN A 85 35.57 6.22 -58.19
C ASN A 85 34.64 5.49 -59.18
N ILE A 86 33.57 4.89 -58.68
CA ILE A 86 32.53 4.23 -59.45
C ILE A 86 31.22 5.00 -59.24
N GLN A 87 30.56 5.38 -60.33
CA GLN A 87 29.27 6.06 -60.31
C GLN A 87 28.14 5.09 -60.65
N PHE A 88 27.04 5.18 -59.92
CA PHE A 88 25.85 4.37 -60.06
C PHE A 88 24.61 5.24 -60.33
N ASN A 89 23.53 4.60 -60.76
CA ASN A 89 22.21 5.23 -60.76
C ASN A 89 21.77 5.52 -59.30
N PRO A 90 21.06 6.64 -59.03
CA PRO A 90 20.47 6.92 -57.73
C PRO A 90 19.57 5.82 -57.14
N SER A 91 19.01 4.92 -57.96
CA SER A 91 18.26 3.74 -57.50
C SER A 91 19.10 2.73 -56.73
N GLU A 92 20.42 2.82 -56.82
CA GLU A 92 21.37 1.89 -56.18
C GLU A 92 21.92 2.42 -54.84
N GLU A 93 21.50 3.61 -54.42
CA GLU A 93 21.95 4.24 -53.16
C GLU A 93 21.67 3.34 -51.95
N GLY A 94 22.67 3.20 -51.06
CA GLY A 94 22.59 2.38 -49.86
C GLY A 94 22.75 0.87 -50.08
N LYS A 95 22.84 0.39 -51.33
CA LYS A 95 23.16 -1.02 -51.61
C LYS A 95 24.64 -1.30 -51.35
N THR A 96 24.94 -2.46 -50.77
CA THR A 96 26.33 -2.93 -50.61
C THR A 96 26.67 -3.87 -51.75
N LEU A 97 27.69 -3.52 -52.53
CA LEU A 97 28.08 -4.25 -53.74
C LEU A 97 29.47 -4.87 -53.58
N LEU A 98 29.64 -6.06 -54.14
CA LEU A 98 30.92 -6.76 -54.17
C LEU A 98 31.69 -6.33 -55.42
N CYS A 99 32.79 -5.61 -55.22
CA CYS A 99 33.63 -5.09 -56.28
C CYS A 99 34.91 -5.93 -56.39
N GLU A 100 35.10 -6.62 -57.51
CA GLU A 100 36.32 -7.32 -57.87
C GLU A 100 37.16 -6.45 -58.81
N SER A 101 38.43 -6.21 -58.48
CA SER A 101 39.33 -5.42 -59.32
C SER A 101 40.80 -5.77 -59.09
N LYS A 102 41.66 -5.37 -60.03
CA LYS A 102 43.12 -5.41 -59.89
C LYS A 102 43.62 -4.02 -59.52
N GLY A 103 44.05 -3.83 -58.28
CA GLY A 103 44.59 -2.59 -57.74
C GLY A 103 45.95 -2.23 -58.33
N ARG A 104 46.02 -1.10 -59.04
CA ARG A 104 47.23 -0.53 -59.62
C ARG A 104 47.96 0.37 -58.65
N GLY A 105 47.31 0.95 -57.65
CA GLY A 105 47.94 1.92 -56.78
C GLY A 105 46.95 2.81 -56.04
N LEU A 106 47.45 3.85 -55.36
CA LEU A 106 46.61 4.83 -54.69
C LEU A 106 47.30 6.20 -54.61
N ILE A 107 46.48 7.25 -54.50
CA ILE A 107 46.93 8.63 -54.33
C ILE A 107 46.67 9.03 -52.89
N LEU A 108 47.73 9.38 -52.16
CA LEU A 108 47.65 9.89 -50.79
C LEU A 108 47.71 11.41 -50.82
N TYR A 109 46.63 12.04 -50.36
CA TYR A 109 46.56 13.48 -50.15
C TYR A 109 46.88 13.77 -48.68
N PRO A 110 47.86 14.64 -48.37
CA PRO A 110 48.12 15.05 -47.01
C PRO A 110 46.99 15.92 -46.48
N ALA A 111 46.51 15.63 -45.25
CA ALA A 111 45.41 16.37 -44.63
C ALA A 111 45.73 17.87 -44.44
N SER A 112 47.01 18.23 -44.28
CA SER A 112 47.50 19.61 -44.19
C SER A 112 47.26 20.44 -45.47
N ARG A 113 46.96 19.80 -46.61
CA ARG A 113 46.69 20.48 -47.90
C ARG A 113 45.24 20.38 -48.36
N ILE A 114 44.38 19.74 -47.57
CA ILE A 114 42.95 19.69 -47.84
C ILE A 114 42.31 20.82 -47.05
N TYR A 115 41.91 21.86 -47.76
CA TYR A 115 41.30 23.04 -47.16
C TYR A 115 39.78 22.89 -47.13
N ALA A 116 39.19 23.05 -45.95
CA ALA A 116 37.75 23.08 -45.74
C ALA A 116 37.31 24.50 -45.39
N ILE A 117 36.23 24.96 -46.03
CA ILE A 117 35.55 26.21 -45.68
C ILE A 117 34.49 25.85 -44.64
N VAL A 118 34.79 26.11 -43.36
CA VAL A 118 33.99 25.58 -42.24
C VAL A 118 32.87 26.53 -41.82
N SER A 119 32.99 27.84 -42.10
CA SER A 119 31.97 28.85 -41.75
C SER A 119 31.76 29.82 -42.90
N ARG A 120 30.51 30.30 -43.07
CA ARG A 120 30.12 31.27 -44.10
C ARG A 120 30.50 32.72 -43.78
N ASN A 121 31.09 33.01 -42.61
CA ASN A 121 31.46 34.38 -42.24
C ASN A 121 32.44 34.44 -41.05
N PRO A 122 33.63 35.07 -41.17
CA PRO A 122 34.44 35.17 -42.39
C PRO A 122 34.91 33.78 -42.84
N ASP A 123 35.38 33.63 -44.10
CA ASP A 123 35.87 32.36 -44.66
C ASP A 123 37.13 31.88 -43.91
N VAL A 124 36.94 31.27 -42.74
CA VAL A 124 38.01 30.63 -42.00
C VAL A 124 38.33 29.34 -42.72
N VAL A 125 39.39 29.39 -43.51
CA VAL A 125 39.96 28.23 -44.17
C VAL A 125 40.76 27.45 -43.11
N LYS A 126 40.31 26.24 -42.80
CA LYS A 126 41.06 25.29 -41.96
C LYS A 126 41.55 24.15 -42.82
N THR A 127 42.71 23.61 -42.49
CA THR A 127 43.13 22.34 -43.07
C THR A 127 42.37 21.20 -42.41
N LEU A 128 42.25 20.06 -43.10
CA LEU A 128 41.69 18.86 -42.50
C LEU A 128 42.52 18.43 -41.28
N GLN A 129 43.83 18.68 -41.29
CA GLN A 129 44.71 18.42 -40.15
C GLN A 129 44.31 19.25 -38.92
N ASP A 130 44.05 20.55 -39.08
CA ASP A 130 43.62 21.42 -37.97
C ASP A 130 42.30 20.94 -37.36
N ILE A 131 41.38 20.46 -38.19
CA ILE A 131 40.10 19.90 -37.74
C ILE A 131 40.30 18.62 -36.94
N ILE A 132 41.22 17.74 -37.38
CA ILE A 132 41.57 16.51 -36.66
C ILE A 132 42.17 16.85 -35.29
N ASP A 133 43.12 17.77 -35.24
CA ASP A 133 43.80 18.14 -34.00
C ASP A 133 42.82 18.80 -33.01
N GLU A 134 41.94 19.67 -33.49
CA GLU A 134 40.88 20.27 -32.68
C GLU A 134 39.91 19.20 -32.15
N ALA A 135 39.53 18.22 -32.98
CA ALA A 135 38.66 17.12 -32.59
C ALA A 135 39.32 16.25 -31.50
N LEU A 136 40.59 15.89 -31.67
CA LEU A 136 41.35 15.12 -30.67
C LEU A 136 41.49 15.87 -29.35
N LEU A 137 41.74 17.18 -29.40
CA LEU A 137 41.79 18.04 -28.23
C LEU A 137 40.45 18.08 -27.50
N LYS A 138 39.34 18.27 -28.24
CA LYS A 138 37.98 18.24 -27.66
C LYS A 138 37.63 16.89 -27.05
N ILE A 139 38.03 15.77 -27.68
CA ILE A 139 37.83 14.43 -27.12
C ILE A 139 38.61 14.27 -25.80
N SER A 140 39.86 14.74 -25.74
CA SER A 140 40.66 14.72 -24.53
C SER A 140 40.01 15.52 -23.39
N GLN A 141 39.54 16.74 -23.68
CA GLN A 141 38.81 17.57 -22.72
C GLN A 141 37.52 16.90 -22.23
N ALA A 142 36.74 16.32 -23.14
CA ALA A 142 35.53 15.58 -22.78
C ALA A 142 35.83 14.41 -21.84
N ASN A 143 36.92 13.67 -22.09
CA ASN A 143 37.35 12.58 -21.22
C ASN A 143 37.74 13.06 -19.81
N MET A 144 38.36 14.23 -19.69
CA MET A 144 38.64 14.84 -18.37
C MET A 144 37.35 15.18 -17.63
N VAL A 145 36.39 15.84 -18.30
CA VAL A 145 35.10 16.19 -17.70
C VAL A 145 34.34 14.93 -17.26
N ILE A 146 34.34 13.87 -18.06
CA ILE A 146 33.70 12.59 -17.70
C ILE A 146 34.33 12.00 -16.43
N LYS A 147 35.65 12.12 -16.26
CA LYS A 147 36.34 11.66 -15.05
C LYS A 147 35.86 12.43 -13.81
N ASP A 148 35.74 13.74 -13.91
CA ASP A 148 35.29 14.60 -12.81
C ASP A 148 33.83 14.32 -12.45
N VAL A 149 32.96 14.15 -13.45
CA VAL A 149 31.57 13.74 -13.26
C VAL A 149 31.48 12.39 -12.53
N LYS A 150 32.32 11.41 -12.88
CA LYS A 150 32.36 10.13 -12.16
C LYS A 150 32.74 10.29 -10.69
N VAL A 151 33.64 11.21 -10.36
CA VAL A 151 33.99 11.51 -8.96
C VAL A 151 32.81 12.16 -8.23
N ALA A 152 32.14 13.12 -8.88
CA ALA A 152 30.95 13.77 -8.32
C ALA A 152 29.82 12.77 -8.04
N ILE A 153 29.58 11.82 -8.95
CA ILE A 153 28.59 10.75 -8.76
C ILE A 153 28.92 9.90 -7.52
N ARG A 154 30.17 9.44 -7.37
CA ARG A 154 30.56 8.65 -6.18
C ARG A 154 30.36 9.44 -4.87
N ASN A 155 30.69 10.73 -4.88
CA ASN A 155 30.47 11.57 -3.70
C ASN A 155 28.98 11.73 -3.37
N ALA A 156 28.14 11.88 -4.40
CA ALA A 156 26.68 11.95 -4.24
C ALA A 156 26.09 10.62 -3.73
N GLU A 157 26.57 9.48 -4.23
CA GLU A 157 26.20 8.15 -3.75
C GLU A 157 26.55 7.99 -2.26
N ALA A 158 27.80 8.31 -1.88
CA ALA A 158 28.24 8.24 -0.48
C ALA A 158 27.42 9.17 0.43
N ALA A 159 27.11 10.39 -0.02
CA ALA A 159 26.24 11.31 0.73
C ALA A 159 24.82 10.74 0.90
N THR A 160 24.28 10.10 -0.14
CA THR A 160 22.96 9.45 -0.10
C THR A 160 22.95 8.29 0.90
N THR A 161 23.98 7.43 0.89
CA THR A 161 24.10 6.33 1.85
C THR A 161 24.18 6.83 3.30
N ASN A 162 24.94 7.90 3.55
CA ASN A 162 25.03 8.52 4.87
C ASN A 162 23.68 9.10 5.32
N ALA A 163 22.96 9.77 4.41
CA ALA A 163 21.63 10.32 4.69
C ALA A 163 20.61 9.22 5.01
N ASN A 164 20.64 8.11 4.28
CA ASN A 164 19.77 6.95 4.53
C ASN A 164 20.07 6.34 5.90
N THR A 165 21.35 6.14 6.22
CA THR A 165 21.76 5.61 7.54
C THR A 165 21.32 6.52 8.68
N ALA A 166 21.42 7.85 8.51
CA ALA A 166 20.93 8.81 9.49
C ALA A 166 19.40 8.75 9.66
N THR A 167 18.67 8.56 8.55
CA THR A 167 17.20 8.42 8.55
C THR A 167 16.76 7.14 9.26
N ASP A 168 17.45 6.02 9.03
CA ASP A 168 17.18 4.76 9.71
C ASP A 168 17.42 4.87 11.22
N ASN A 169 18.51 5.53 11.62
CA ASN A 169 18.81 5.78 13.03
C ASN A 169 17.76 6.68 13.70
N ALA A 170 17.30 7.72 13.00
CA ALA A 170 16.23 8.57 13.49
C ALA A 170 14.90 7.81 13.64
N SER A 171 14.59 6.92 12.69
CA SER A 171 13.39 6.07 12.75
C SER A 171 13.45 5.11 13.94
N LYS A 172 14.59 4.44 14.17
CA LYS A 172 14.80 3.59 15.35
C LYS A 172 14.65 4.37 16.67
N ALA A 173 15.22 5.58 16.74
CA ALA A 173 15.10 6.42 17.92
C ALA A 173 13.66 6.84 18.20
N ARG A 174 12.90 7.17 17.14
CA ARG A 174 11.46 7.46 17.24
C ARG A 174 10.68 6.25 17.77
N ASP A 175 10.91 5.07 17.20
CA ASP A 175 10.17 3.87 17.58
C ASP A 175 10.46 3.48 19.05
N ASN A 176 11.70 3.65 19.51
CA ASN A 176 12.06 3.49 20.92
C ASN A 176 11.33 4.48 21.84
N ALA A 177 11.15 5.73 21.41
CA ALA A 177 10.40 6.74 22.17
C ALA A 177 8.90 6.41 22.25
N ILE A 178 8.33 5.85 21.19
CA ILE A 178 6.95 5.36 21.17
C ILE A 178 6.79 4.21 22.17
N LEU A 179 7.69 3.22 22.16
CA LEU A 179 7.66 2.10 23.09
C LEU A 179 7.73 2.56 24.56
N ALA A 180 8.65 3.49 24.87
CA ALA A 180 8.75 4.06 26.22
C ALA A 180 7.47 4.80 26.65
N THR A 181 6.78 5.46 25.71
CA THR A 181 5.50 6.13 25.96
C THR A 181 4.40 5.10 26.25
N GLU A 182 4.34 4.03 25.47
CA GLU A 182 3.39 2.92 25.66
C GLU A 182 3.56 2.28 27.05
N GLU A 183 4.81 1.97 27.43
CA GLU A 183 5.14 1.42 28.75
C GLU A 183 4.69 2.35 29.89
N THR A 184 4.87 3.66 29.71
CA THR A 184 4.43 4.68 30.67
C THR A 184 2.91 4.73 30.78
N ASN A 185 2.18 4.63 29.66
CA ASN A 185 0.72 4.60 29.65
C ASN A 185 0.17 3.34 30.35
N ILE A 186 0.82 2.19 30.14
CA ILE A 186 0.48 0.95 30.84
C ILE A 186 0.69 1.09 32.35
N ALA A 187 1.84 1.63 32.77
CA ALA A 187 2.13 1.88 34.19
C ALA A 187 1.11 2.83 34.83
N THR A 188 0.75 3.89 34.11
CA THR A 188 -0.27 4.86 34.54
C THR A 188 -1.63 4.19 34.69
N SER A 189 -2.04 3.37 33.72
CA SER A 189 -3.31 2.64 33.76
C SER A 189 -3.37 1.68 34.95
N LYS A 190 -2.28 0.96 35.24
CA LYS A 190 -2.17 0.10 36.43
C LYS A 190 -2.31 0.90 37.72
N SER A 191 -1.69 2.09 37.79
CA SER A 191 -1.80 2.98 38.95
C SER A 191 -3.24 3.49 39.15
N ILE A 192 -3.94 3.82 38.07
CA ILE A 192 -5.35 4.22 38.13
C ILE A 192 -6.21 3.07 38.68
N VAL A 193 -6.06 1.86 38.16
CA VAL A 193 -6.82 0.68 38.65
C VAL A 193 -6.54 0.43 40.13
N ALA A 194 -5.28 0.49 40.56
CA ALA A 194 -4.92 0.34 41.97
C ALA A 194 -5.58 1.40 42.85
N THR A 195 -5.62 2.66 42.37
CA THR A 195 -6.28 3.77 43.07
C THR A 195 -7.78 3.54 43.17
N THR A 196 -8.44 3.16 42.07
CA THR A 196 -9.87 2.86 42.05
C THR A 196 -10.23 1.75 43.03
N ASN A 197 -9.43 0.66 43.07
CA ASN A 197 -9.66 -0.43 44.01
C ASN A 197 -9.52 0.03 45.47
N ALA A 198 -8.52 0.86 45.76
CA ALA A 198 -8.34 1.43 47.11
C ALA A 198 -9.52 2.31 47.52
N VAL A 199 -10.06 3.12 46.59
CA VAL A 199 -11.24 3.96 46.83
C VAL A 199 -12.49 3.10 47.08
N SER A 200 -12.73 2.06 46.28
CA SER A 200 -13.86 1.14 46.49
C SER A 200 -13.79 0.45 47.86
N ALA A 201 -12.61 -0.06 48.23
CA ALA A 201 -12.41 -0.68 49.54
C ALA A 201 -12.64 0.31 50.70
N ALA A 202 -12.22 1.58 50.54
CA ALA A 202 -12.48 2.62 51.53
C ALA A 202 -13.99 2.91 51.66
N LEU A 203 -14.74 2.94 50.55
CA LEU A 203 -16.18 3.14 50.56
C LEU A 203 -16.91 1.99 51.23
N GLU A 204 -16.52 0.74 50.94
CA GLU A 204 -17.07 -0.44 51.62
C GLU A 204 -16.83 -0.40 53.12
N ALA A 205 -15.63 0.02 53.56
CA ALA A 205 -15.32 0.18 54.96
C ALA A 205 -16.17 1.27 55.64
N LEU A 206 -16.46 2.37 54.95
CA LEU A 206 -17.36 3.43 55.44
C LEU A 206 -18.80 2.90 55.59
N ASN A 207 -19.31 2.19 54.58
CA ASN A 207 -20.64 1.59 54.64
C ASN A 207 -20.75 0.57 55.78
N ALA A 208 -19.75 -0.30 55.94
CA ALA A 208 -19.70 -1.27 57.03
C ALA A 208 -19.65 -0.59 58.41
N ARG A 209 -18.90 0.51 58.54
CA ARG A 209 -18.86 1.33 59.75
C ARG A 209 -20.24 1.89 60.07
N ASP A 210 -20.91 2.48 59.09
CA ASP A 210 -22.21 3.13 59.30
C ASP A 210 -23.28 2.10 59.68
N LEU A 211 -23.31 0.94 59.01
CA LEU A 211 -24.15 -0.20 59.40
C LEU A 211 -23.86 -0.69 60.82
N ALA A 212 -22.58 -0.73 61.24
CA ALA A 212 -22.23 -1.12 62.60
C ALA A 212 -22.69 -0.10 63.66
N ILE A 213 -22.65 1.19 63.33
CA ILE A 213 -23.19 2.26 64.19
C ILE A 213 -24.71 2.12 64.30
N ASP A 214 -25.41 1.90 63.20
CA ASP A 214 -26.86 1.72 63.18
C ASP A 214 -27.27 0.47 63.96
N ALA A 215 -26.63 -0.66 63.72
CA ALA A 215 -26.87 -1.90 64.45
C ALA A 215 -26.64 -1.74 65.96
N ARG A 216 -25.58 -1.00 66.35
CA ARG A 216 -25.32 -0.66 67.76
C ARG A 216 -26.46 0.18 68.34
N ASN A 217 -26.86 1.25 67.67
CA ASN A 217 -27.94 2.12 68.13
C ASN A 217 -29.27 1.34 68.24
N GLN A 218 -29.48 0.34 67.37
CA GLN A 218 -30.63 -0.55 67.42
C GLN A 218 -30.53 -1.66 68.48
N SER A 219 -29.36 -1.98 69.01
CA SER A 219 -29.21 -3.07 69.99
C SER A 219 -29.23 -2.61 71.45
N ILE A 220 -29.11 -1.32 71.71
CA ILE A 220 -29.12 -0.77 73.07
C ILE A 220 -30.57 -0.72 73.57
N LEU A 221 -30.87 -1.51 74.60
CA LEU A 221 -32.14 -1.48 75.34
C LEU A 221 -31.86 -1.10 76.79
N LEU A 222 -32.35 0.07 77.19
CA LEU A 222 -32.28 0.62 78.54
C LEU A 222 -33.69 0.78 79.08
N TRP A 223 -34.19 -0.27 79.71
CA TRP A 223 -35.56 -0.32 80.23
C TRP A 223 -35.82 0.75 81.29
N GLN A 224 -36.92 1.47 81.13
CA GLN A 224 -37.47 2.40 82.10
C GLN A 224 -38.81 1.87 82.63
N HIS A 225 -39.37 2.55 83.63
CA HIS A 225 -40.69 2.17 84.16
C HIS A 225 -41.78 2.26 83.08
N SER A 226 -42.69 1.29 83.10
CA SER A 226 -43.85 1.27 82.21
C SER A 226 -44.72 2.51 82.39
N VAL A 227 -45.43 2.86 81.31
CA VAL A 227 -46.29 4.03 81.25
C VAL A 227 -47.72 3.57 80.91
N PRO A 228 -48.78 4.20 81.47
CA PRO A 228 -50.15 3.76 81.23
C PRO A 228 -50.59 3.72 79.76
N SER A 229 -50.15 4.68 78.93
CA SER A 229 -50.51 4.79 77.51
C SER A 229 -49.52 5.67 76.72
N ARG A 230 -49.60 5.64 75.37
CA ARG A 230 -48.69 6.38 74.49
C ARG A 230 -48.77 7.92 74.65
N ASP A 231 -49.94 8.45 75.01
CA ASP A 231 -50.18 9.90 75.09
C ASP A 231 -49.41 10.57 76.24
N VAL A 232 -49.11 9.81 77.30
CA VAL A 232 -48.38 10.29 78.48
C VAL A 232 -46.88 9.98 78.43
N LEU A 233 -46.41 9.26 77.39
CA LEU A 233 -45.01 8.84 77.23
C LEU A 233 -44.04 10.04 77.22
N GLU A 234 -44.34 11.05 76.40
CA GLU A 234 -43.48 12.24 76.23
C GLU A 234 -43.55 13.17 77.45
N ALA A 235 -44.67 13.20 78.17
CA ALA A 235 -44.81 13.95 79.42
C ALA A 235 -44.04 13.29 80.57
N THR A 236 -43.99 11.95 80.59
CA THR A 236 -43.28 11.16 81.62
C THR A 236 -41.77 11.19 81.39
N TYR A 237 -41.33 11.16 80.14
CA TYR A 237 -39.92 11.23 79.74
C TYR A 237 -39.68 12.39 78.77
N PRO A 238 -39.60 13.65 79.25
CA PRO A 238 -39.46 14.83 78.39
C PRO A 238 -38.06 15.02 77.78
N THR A 239 -37.05 14.33 78.31
CA THR A 239 -35.66 14.35 77.81
C THR A 239 -35.12 12.93 77.64
N PRO A 240 -35.69 12.15 76.70
CA PRO A 240 -35.29 10.76 76.51
C PRO A 240 -33.87 10.66 75.93
N LYS A 241 -33.16 9.57 76.28
CA LYS A 241 -31.82 9.27 75.75
C LYS A 241 -31.89 8.07 74.81
N THR A 242 -31.01 8.04 73.81
CA THR A 242 -30.91 6.92 72.85
C THR A 242 -30.82 5.57 73.58
N GLY A 243 -31.66 4.62 73.17
CA GLY A 243 -31.75 3.28 73.74
C GLY A 243 -32.74 3.14 74.90
N TRP A 244 -33.32 4.23 75.42
CA TRP A 244 -34.39 4.13 76.41
C TRP A 244 -35.57 3.35 75.86
N THR A 245 -36.06 2.38 76.63
CA THR A 245 -37.09 1.43 76.22
C THR A 245 -38.21 1.42 77.25
N VAL A 246 -39.45 1.61 76.81
CA VAL A 246 -40.64 1.72 77.67
C VAL A 246 -41.75 0.85 77.11
N SER A 247 -42.39 0.06 77.97
CA SER A 247 -43.61 -0.69 77.66
C SER A 247 -44.86 0.09 78.07
N MET A 248 -45.91 -0.02 77.27
CA MET A 248 -47.23 0.52 77.58
C MET A 248 -48.07 -0.50 78.34
N ASP A 249 -48.70 -0.09 79.45
CA ASP A 249 -49.53 -0.98 80.27
C ASP A 249 -50.87 -1.34 79.58
N ASP A 250 -51.40 -0.47 78.72
CA ASP A 250 -52.67 -0.65 78.03
C ASP A 250 -52.62 -1.63 76.84
N THR A 251 -51.54 -1.57 76.06
CA THR A 251 -51.41 -2.20 74.75
C THR A 251 -50.28 -3.24 74.69
N GLY A 252 -49.36 -3.20 75.66
CA GLY A 252 -48.16 -4.06 75.70
C GLY A 252 -47.09 -3.70 74.67
N VAL A 253 -47.30 -2.64 73.88
CA VAL A 253 -46.35 -2.16 72.87
C VAL A 253 -45.12 -1.58 73.55
N VAL A 254 -43.96 -1.90 73.01
CA VAL A 254 -42.65 -1.43 73.47
C VAL A 254 -42.14 -0.39 72.51
N TYR A 255 -41.84 0.79 73.06
CA TYR A 255 -41.20 1.86 72.32
C TYR A 255 -39.75 2.01 72.74
N ARG A 256 -38.86 2.23 71.77
CA ARG A 256 -37.45 2.58 71.99
C ARG A 256 -37.12 3.94 71.38
N PHE A 257 -36.50 4.82 72.15
CA PHE A 257 -36.03 6.11 71.65
C PHE A 257 -34.74 5.95 70.85
N ASP A 258 -34.71 6.42 69.59
CA ASP A 258 -33.55 6.30 68.70
C ASP A 258 -32.56 7.48 68.78
N GLY A 259 -32.89 8.50 69.59
CA GLY A 259 -32.13 9.75 69.68
C GLY A 259 -32.83 10.93 69.02
N THR A 260 -33.82 10.67 68.18
CA THR A 260 -34.68 11.68 67.55
C THR A 260 -36.16 11.48 67.90
N GLU A 261 -36.65 10.24 67.89
CA GLU A 261 -38.04 9.91 68.18
C GLU A 261 -38.21 8.54 68.85
N TRP A 262 -39.40 8.29 69.39
CA TRP A 262 -39.78 6.99 69.93
C TRP A 262 -40.26 6.07 68.80
N LYS A 263 -39.52 4.98 68.57
CA LYS A 263 -39.85 3.94 67.59
C LYS A 263 -40.56 2.77 68.26
N ASP A 264 -41.67 2.32 67.67
CA ASP A 264 -42.29 1.04 68.03
C ASP A 264 -41.32 -0.10 67.65
N ILE A 265 -40.96 -0.94 68.62
CA ILE A 265 -40.06 -2.09 68.42
C ILE A 265 -40.76 -3.42 68.63
N GLY A 266 -42.10 -3.41 68.70
CA GLY A 266 -42.94 -4.59 68.84
C GLY A 266 -43.72 -4.63 70.14
N ASN A 267 -44.35 -5.77 70.41
CA ASN A 267 -45.16 -6.01 71.61
C ASN A 267 -44.44 -7.04 72.48
N MET A 268 -44.43 -6.88 73.81
CA MET A 268 -43.88 -7.90 74.73
C MET A 268 -44.67 -9.21 74.67
N VAL A 269 -45.88 -9.19 74.11
CA VAL A 269 -46.72 -10.37 73.89
C VAL A 269 -46.44 -10.99 72.52
N GLY A 270 -45.40 -11.82 72.43
CA GLY A 270 -45.34 -13.01 71.54
C GLY A 270 -45.34 -12.81 70.02
N ALA A 271 -44.20 -13.12 69.40
CA ALA A 271 -43.98 -13.31 67.97
C ALA A 271 -45.16 -13.98 67.21
N VAL A 272 -45.87 -13.20 66.39
CA VAL A 272 -46.75 -13.78 65.36
C VAL A 272 -45.83 -14.49 64.35
N PRO A 273 -45.96 -15.82 64.17
CA PRO A 273 -45.10 -16.56 63.27
C PRO A 273 -45.28 -16.09 61.82
N LEU A 274 -44.21 -16.17 61.03
CA LEU A 274 -44.27 -15.96 59.59
C LEU A 274 -45.30 -16.92 58.98
N VAL A 275 -46.10 -16.40 58.06
CA VAL A 275 -47.07 -17.20 57.31
C VAL A 275 -46.34 -18.31 56.55
N ASN A 276 -46.92 -19.51 56.51
CA ASN A 276 -46.42 -20.60 55.67
C ASN A 276 -47.57 -21.21 54.86
N SER A 277 -47.30 -22.22 54.03
CA SER A 277 -48.30 -22.81 53.13
C SER A 277 -49.49 -23.48 53.82
N THR A 278 -49.43 -23.65 55.14
CA THR A 278 -50.45 -24.37 55.94
C THR A 278 -50.86 -23.65 57.21
N LEU A 279 -50.26 -22.51 57.55
CA LEU A 279 -50.50 -21.77 58.78
C LEU A 279 -50.59 -20.27 58.50
N ASP A 280 -51.65 -19.64 59.01
CA ASP A 280 -51.78 -18.19 59.03
C ASP A 280 -50.69 -17.57 59.93
N GLY A 281 -50.17 -16.43 59.47
CA GLY A 281 -49.18 -15.64 60.20
C GLY A 281 -49.50 -14.15 60.09
N LEU A 282 -48.49 -13.33 59.83
CA LEU A 282 -48.65 -11.88 59.55
C LEU A 282 -49.54 -11.56 58.33
N MET A 283 -49.93 -12.57 57.56
CA MET A 283 -50.95 -12.54 56.50
C MET A 283 -51.64 -13.91 56.42
N ARG A 284 -52.81 -14.01 55.76
CA ARG A 284 -53.50 -15.29 55.57
C ARG A 284 -52.70 -16.21 54.64
N PHE A 285 -52.64 -17.51 54.97
CA PHE A 285 -51.95 -18.51 54.15
C PHE A 285 -52.52 -18.56 52.72
N SER A 286 -53.82 -18.30 52.57
CA SER A 286 -54.50 -18.21 51.27
C SER A 286 -53.95 -17.08 50.39
N ASP A 287 -53.54 -15.96 50.99
CA ASP A 287 -52.94 -14.84 50.27
C ASP A 287 -51.44 -15.08 50.03
N TYR A 288 -50.78 -15.83 50.90
CA TYR A 288 -49.38 -16.27 50.74
C TYR A 288 -49.22 -17.22 49.56
N VAL A 289 -50.15 -18.18 49.43
CA VAL A 289 -50.22 -19.09 48.29
C VAL A 289 -50.51 -18.34 46.99
N LYS A 290 -51.34 -17.28 47.01
CA LYS A 290 -51.58 -16.43 45.85
C LYS A 290 -50.35 -15.63 45.43
N LEU A 291 -49.63 -15.03 46.39
CA LEU A 291 -48.40 -14.27 46.13
C LEU A 291 -47.25 -15.15 45.60
N LYS A 292 -47.12 -16.39 46.09
CA LYS A 292 -46.20 -17.40 45.55
C LYS A 292 -46.56 -17.89 44.15
N ALA A 293 -47.82 -17.74 43.75
CA ALA A 293 -48.33 -18.14 42.43
C ALA A 293 -48.35 -16.99 41.40
N ILE A 294 -47.83 -15.80 41.75
CA ILE A 294 -47.61 -14.72 40.80
C ILE A 294 -46.30 -15.02 40.05
N GLU A 295 -46.42 -15.70 38.93
CA GLU A 295 -45.80 -15.20 37.70
C GLU A 295 -46.73 -15.48 36.51
N PRO A 296 -47.41 -14.42 36.05
CA PRO A 296 -47.31 -14.06 34.64
C PRO A 296 -46.57 -12.71 34.56
N ASN A 297 -45.34 -12.74 34.04
CA ASN A 297 -44.44 -11.60 33.74
C ASN A 297 -43.47 -11.13 34.83
N ALA A 298 -42.86 -11.98 35.68
CA ALA A 298 -41.59 -11.58 36.28
C ALA A 298 -40.41 -12.00 35.38
N GLN A 299 -39.33 -11.23 35.49
CA GLN A 299 -38.21 -11.28 34.56
C GLN A 299 -37.20 -12.34 35.04
N VAL A 300 -37.04 -13.40 34.26
CA VAL A 300 -36.13 -14.51 34.55
C VAL A 300 -34.69 -14.00 34.54
N ASN A 301 -33.94 -14.22 35.62
CA ASN A 301 -32.48 -14.05 35.58
C ASN A 301 -31.90 -15.14 34.68
N PHE A 302 -31.51 -14.77 33.45
CA PHE A 302 -30.82 -15.69 32.55
C PHE A 302 -29.41 -15.97 33.09
N VAL A 303 -29.09 -17.24 33.30
CA VAL A 303 -27.77 -17.68 33.76
C VAL A 303 -27.13 -18.51 32.66
N GLN A 304 -25.86 -18.22 32.34
CA GLN A 304 -25.04 -19.00 31.39
C GLN A 304 -25.57 -19.02 29.94
N GLU A 305 -25.83 -20.20 29.36
CA GLU A 305 -26.13 -20.39 27.93
C GLU A 305 -27.45 -19.70 27.50
N ASP A 306 -28.43 -19.63 28.40
CA ASP A 306 -29.72 -19.00 28.14
C ASP A 306 -29.61 -17.49 27.96
N ALA A 307 -28.61 -16.84 28.58
CA ALA A 307 -28.33 -15.42 28.37
C ALA A 307 -27.86 -15.14 26.94
N LYS A 308 -27.13 -16.07 26.31
CA LYS A 308 -26.66 -15.91 24.94
C LYS A 308 -27.81 -15.81 23.96
N ASN A 309 -28.92 -16.53 24.21
CA ASN A 309 -30.10 -16.60 23.34
C ASN A 309 -31.05 -15.39 23.45
N VAL A 310 -30.88 -14.55 24.48
CA VAL A 310 -31.70 -13.35 24.71
C VAL A 310 -30.96 -12.06 24.34
N LEU A 311 -29.63 -12.14 24.13
CA LEU A 311 -28.86 -11.02 23.62
C LEU A 311 -29.36 -10.62 22.23
N PRO A 312 -29.58 -9.31 21.97
CA PRO A 312 -29.92 -8.79 20.66
C PRO A 312 -28.96 -9.27 19.56
N ASP A 313 -29.46 -9.38 18.33
CA ASP A 313 -28.71 -9.95 17.19
C ASP A 313 -27.35 -9.25 16.95
N TYR A 314 -27.19 -7.97 17.27
CA TYR A 314 -25.92 -7.25 17.11
C TYR A 314 -24.77 -7.78 17.99
N PHE A 315 -25.04 -8.54 19.06
CA PHE A 315 -24.00 -9.24 19.82
C PHE A 315 -23.54 -10.56 19.18
N ARG A 316 -24.32 -11.08 18.23
CA ARG A 316 -24.05 -12.33 17.50
C ARG A 316 -23.64 -12.10 16.06
N THR A 317 -23.62 -10.86 15.58
CA THR A 317 -23.08 -10.53 14.27
C THR A 317 -21.61 -10.13 14.39
N LYS A 318 -20.77 -10.75 13.57
CA LYS A 318 -19.37 -10.38 13.35
C LYS A 318 -19.21 -9.91 11.92
N THR A 319 -18.51 -8.79 11.73
CA THR A 319 -18.32 -8.20 10.40
C THR A 319 -16.88 -8.43 9.93
N ILE A 320 -16.73 -8.95 8.72
CA ILE A 320 -15.47 -8.96 7.97
C ILE A 320 -15.47 -7.68 7.13
N THR A 321 -14.36 -6.94 7.10
CA THR A 321 -14.26 -5.69 6.34
C THR A 321 -13.00 -5.68 5.49
N PHE A 322 -13.18 -5.55 4.19
CA PHE A 322 -12.11 -5.24 3.24
C PHE A 322 -12.09 -3.74 3.00
N MET A 323 -10.92 -3.11 3.16
CA MET A 323 -10.75 -1.68 2.92
C MET A 323 -9.65 -1.48 1.88
N PHE A 324 -10.00 -0.81 0.79
CA PHE A 324 -9.08 -0.49 -0.30
C PHE A 324 -8.91 1.03 -0.36
N ALA A 325 -7.91 1.55 0.35
CA ALA A 325 -7.60 2.97 0.34
C ALA A 325 -6.88 3.31 -0.98
N SER A 326 -7.37 4.35 -1.69
CA SER A 326 -6.92 4.81 -3.03
C SER A 326 -7.65 4.18 -4.23
N VAL A 327 -7.04 4.34 -5.42
CA VAL A 327 -7.54 3.84 -6.71
C VAL A 327 -7.33 2.33 -6.74
N ILE A 328 -8.35 1.61 -7.22
CA ILE A 328 -8.38 0.15 -7.16
C ILE A 328 -8.19 -0.40 -8.56
N ASP A 329 -7.25 -1.32 -8.70
CA ASP A 329 -7.03 -2.01 -9.96
C ASP A 329 -8.07 -3.12 -10.16
N THR A 330 -8.45 -3.37 -11.42
CA THR A 330 -9.27 -4.52 -11.78
C THR A 330 -8.49 -5.82 -11.57
N GLY A 331 -9.15 -6.81 -10.98
CA GLY A 331 -8.59 -8.14 -10.75
C GLY A 331 -8.62 -8.54 -9.27
N LEU A 332 -7.87 -9.60 -8.99
CA LEU A 332 -7.77 -10.17 -7.65
C LEU A 332 -7.04 -9.20 -6.72
N GLN A 333 -7.65 -8.89 -5.58
CA GLN A 333 -7.03 -8.05 -4.56
C GLN A 333 -6.12 -8.87 -3.66
N GLU A 334 -5.01 -8.30 -3.19
CA GLU A 334 -3.98 -9.02 -2.41
C GLU A 334 -4.36 -9.27 -0.94
N ILE A 335 -5.61 -8.99 -0.54
CA ILE A 335 -6.08 -9.14 0.83
C ILE A 335 -6.89 -10.43 0.96
N GLU A 336 -6.41 -11.33 1.81
CA GLU A 336 -7.09 -12.57 2.19
C GLU A 336 -7.31 -12.59 3.70
N ILE A 337 -8.57 -12.74 4.14
CA ILE A 337 -8.93 -12.67 5.56
C ILE A 337 -9.42 -14.03 6.04
N LYS A 338 -8.81 -14.52 7.13
CA LYS A 338 -9.26 -15.72 7.84
C LYS A 338 -10.35 -15.37 8.85
N PHE A 339 -11.50 -16.05 8.80
CA PHE A 339 -12.59 -15.88 9.76
C PHE A 339 -12.59 -17.00 10.82
N PRO A 340 -12.39 -16.71 12.11
CA PRO A 340 -12.10 -17.73 13.13
C PRO A 340 -13.34 -18.39 13.77
N TYR A 341 -14.55 -18.11 13.29
CA TYR A 341 -15.80 -18.59 13.85
C TYR A 341 -16.62 -19.36 12.81
N HIS A 342 -17.48 -20.26 13.29
CA HIS A 342 -18.54 -20.85 12.46
C HIS A 342 -19.74 -19.90 12.48
N GLY A 343 -20.45 -19.76 11.37
CA GLY A 343 -21.63 -18.91 11.30
C GLY A 343 -22.31 -18.92 9.94
N GLU A 344 -23.29 -18.04 9.78
CA GLU A 344 -24.04 -17.84 8.55
C GLU A 344 -23.93 -16.39 8.08
N ILE A 345 -23.61 -16.18 6.80
CA ILE A 345 -23.56 -14.85 6.19
C ILE A 345 -24.99 -14.33 6.09
N THR A 346 -25.27 -13.23 6.78
CA THR A 346 -26.59 -12.60 6.80
C THR A 346 -26.69 -11.45 5.82
N ASP A 347 -25.60 -10.71 5.65
CA ASP A 347 -25.56 -9.58 4.74
C ASP A 347 -24.13 -9.36 4.21
N ILE A 348 -24.05 -8.68 3.08
CA ILE A 348 -22.81 -8.23 2.46
C ILE A 348 -23.12 -6.84 1.98
N THR A 349 -22.27 -5.85 2.16
CA THR A 349 -22.48 -4.50 1.61
C THR A 349 -21.18 -3.98 0.99
N ALA A 350 -21.29 -3.08 0.03
CA ALA A 350 -20.15 -2.38 -0.54
C ALA A 350 -20.43 -0.88 -0.66
N SER A 351 -19.43 -0.07 -0.33
CA SER A 351 -19.51 1.37 -0.44
C SER A 351 -18.19 1.99 -0.86
N CYS A 352 -18.22 3.18 -1.45
CA CYS A 352 -17.03 3.93 -1.84
C CYS A 352 -17.10 5.39 -1.38
N SER A 353 -15.93 6.03 -1.20
CA SER A 353 -15.90 7.46 -0.85
C SER A 353 -16.05 8.36 -2.07
N THR A 354 -15.44 7.95 -3.19
CA THR A 354 -15.49 8.63 -4.48
C THR A 354 -16.28 7.79 -5.45
N GLU A 355 -17.35 8.35 -6.02
CA GLU A 355 -18.21 7.70 -7.00
C GLU A 355 -17.48 7.48 -8.33
N GLY A 356 -17.79 6.37 -9.00
CA GLY A 356 -17.28 6.08 -10.34
C GLY A 356 -18.21 6.62 -11.42
N SER A 357 -17.65 6.88 -12.61
CA SER A 357 -18.45 7.23 -13.80
C SER A 357 -19.15 6.04 -14.45
N ASP A 358 -18.78 4.82 -14.06
CA ASP A 358 -19.30 3.57 -14.62
C ASP A 358 -19.59 2.55 -13.51
N VAL A 359 -20.32 1.49 -13.85
CA VAL A 359 -20.65 0.39 -12.92
C VAL A 359 -19.40 -0.33 -12.45
N THR A 360 -19.32 -0.55 -11.14
CA THR A 360 -18.28 -1.35 -10.47
C THR A 360 -18.86 -2.70 -10.05
N GLU A 361 -18.20 -3.79 -10.43
CA GLU A 361 -18.61 -5.16 -10.13
C GLU A 361 -17.56 -5.87 -9.28
N ILE A 362 -17.99 -6.39 -8.14
CA ILE A 362 -17.14 -6.97 -7.11
C ILE A 362 -17.61 -8.39 -6.82
N GLU A 363 -16.73 -9.34 -7.08
CA GLU A 363 -16.90 -10.74 -6.75
C GLU A 363 -16.27 -11.01 -5.37
N ILE A 364 -16.99 -11.77 -4.53
CA ILE A 364 -16.51 -12.18 -3.22
C ILE A 364 -16.38 -13.70 -3.23
N GLU A 365 -15.20 -14.18 -2.87
CA GLU A 365 -14.88 -15.59 -2.94
C GLU A 365 -14.52 -16.13 -1.55
N LYS A 366 -14.87 -17.40 -1.31
CA LYS A 366 -14.59 -18.13 -0.08
C LYS A 366 -13.87 -19.44 -0.38
N ALA A 367 -12.94 -19.81 0.49
CA ALA A 367 -12.29 -21.12 0.49
C ALA A 367 -12.30 -21.72 1.90
N SER A 368 -12.49 -23.03 2.00
CA SER A 368 -12.31 -23.73 3.28
C SER A 368 -10.85 -23.72 3.71
N GLU A 369 -10.56 -23.90 5.01
CA GLU A 369 -9.17 -23.98 5.48
C GLU A 369 -8.38 -25.11 4.77
N ALA A 370 -9.05 -26.21 4.43
CA ALA A 370 -8.45 -27.32 3.70
C ALA A 370 -8.15 -26.93 2.25
N ASP A 371 -9.11 -26.31 1.56
CA ASP A 371 -8.97 -25.87 0.16
C ASP A 371 -7.91 -24.78 0.01
N TYR A 372 -7.87 -23.83 0.95
CA TYR A 372 -6.86 -22.78 0.99
C TYR A 372 -5.44 -23.36 1.09
N LYS A 373 -5.22 -24.32 2.00
CA LYS A 373 -3.91 -24.99 2.15
C LYS A 373 -3.55 -25.86 0.95
N ALA A 374 -4.54 -26.50 0.34
CA ALA A 374 -4.38 -27.35 -0.85
C ALA A 374 -4.23 -26.54 -2.15
N LYS A 375 -4.41 -25.22 -2.12
CA LYS A 375 -4.44 -24.33 -3.30
C LYS A 375 -5.55 -24.70 -4.29
N ASN A 376 -6.68 -25.19 -3.78
CA ASN A 376 -7.87 -25.46 -4.57
C ASN A 376 -8.53 -24.13 -5.01
N PRO A 377 -9.36 -24.15 -6.08
CA PRO A 377 -10.07 -22.97 -6.54
C PRO A 377 -11.05 -22.45 -5.47
N TRP A 378 -11.20 -21.13 -5.43
CA TRP A 378 -12.13 -20.46 -4.54
C TRP A 378 -13.53 -20.46 -5.13
N ALA A 379 -14.55 -20.46 -4.27
CA ALA A 379 -15.95 -20.43 -4.69
C ALA A 379 -16.52 -19.02 -4.53
N ASN A 380 -17.17 -18.51 -5.59
CA ASN A 380 -17.97 -17.29 -5.49
C ASN A 380 -19.20 -17.56 -4.60
N ILE A 381 -19.41 -16.71 -3.59
CA ILE A 381 -20.48 -16.89 -2.60
C ILE A 381 -21.82 -16.31 -3.05
N LEU A 382 -21.84 -15.57 -4.16
CA LEU A 382 -22.99 -14.83 -4.68
C LEU A 382 -23.50 -15.41 -6.01
N SER A 383 -24.81 -15.32 -6.24
CA SER A 383 -25.40 -15.61 -7.56
C SER A 383 -25.16 -14.49 -8.56
N ARG A 384 -25.02 -13.26 -8.05
CA ARG A 384 -24.73 -12.03 -8.77
C ARG A 384 -23.72 -11.23 -7.96
N ASN A 385 -22.65 -10.79 -8.62
CA ASN A 385 -21.61 -9.97 -7.99
C ASN A 385 -22.19 -8.69 -7.39
N VAL A 386 -21.54 -8.16 -6.36
CA VAL A 386 -21.93 -6.87 -5.78
C VAL A 386 -21.70 -5.78 -6.85
N SER A 387 -22.69 -4.92 -7.05
CA SER A 387 -22.64 -3.88 -8.08
C SER A 387 -22.92 -2.51 -7.47
N ILE A 388 -22.04 -1.55 -7.75
CA ILE A 388 -22.23 -0.12 -7.43
C ILE A 388 -22.46 0.60 -8.77
N HIS A 389 -23.62 1.25 -8.90
CA HIS A 389 -23.99 1.98 -10.12
C HIS A 389 -23.21 3.31 -10.25
N TYR A 390 -23.21 3.87 -11.46
CA TYR A 390 -22.56 5.15 -11.74
C TYR A 390 -23.19 6.26 -10.89
N GLY A 391 -22.37 7.13 -10.31
CA GLY A 391 -22.83 8.21 -9.44
C GLY A 391 -23.38 7.77 -8.07
N GLU A 392 -23.37 6.48 -7.76
CA GLU A 392 -23.78 5.95 -6.45
C GLU A 392 -22.56 5.64 -5.58
N LYS A 393 -22.75 5.73 -4.26
CA LYS A 393 -21.70 5.43 -3.26
C LYS A 393 -21.90 4.12 -2.54
N VAL A 394 -23.06 3.51 -2.68
CA VAL A 394 -23.44 2.25 -2.05
C VAL A 394 -23.93 1.29 -3.13
N ASP A 395 -23.83 0.01 -2.83
CA ASP A 395 -24.26 -1.03 -3.75
C ASP A 395 -25.79 -1.15 -3.86
N ASP A 396 -26.24 -1.82 -4.92
CA ASP A 396 -27.66 -1.98 -5.26
C ASP A 396 -28.45 -2.95 -4.34
N HIS A 397 -27.77 -3.71 -3.48
CA HIS A 397 -28.37 -4.74 -2.61
C HIS A 397 -29.23 -5.80 -3.34
N GLU A 398 -29.08 -5.99 -4.67
CA GLU A 398 -29.91 -6.92 -5.46
C GLU A 398 -29.34 -8.35 -5.52
N ARG A 399 -28.33 -8.67 -4.71
CA ARG A 399 -27.63 -9.96 -4.72
C ARG A 399 -28.35 -11.03 -3.90
N GLN A 400 -28.11 -12.30 -4.23
CA GLN A 400 -28.46 -13.43 -3.36
C GLN A 400 -27.19 -14.20 -2.95
N ILE A 401 -27.10 -14.51 -1.67
CA ILE A 401 -26.03 -15.33 -1.09
C ILE A 401 -26.36 -16.80 -1.38
N VAL A 402 -25.50 -17.47 -2.15
CA VAL A 402 -25.67 -18.88 -2.56
C VAL A 402 -24.94 -19.82 -1.62
N ILE A 403 -23.86 -19.34 -0.99
CA ILE A 403 -23.04 -20.12 -0.05
C ILE A 403 -23.02 -19.38 1.32
N PRO A 404 -24.13 -19.43 2.08
CA PRO A 404 -24.25 -18.65 3.32
C PRO A 404 -23.46 -19.26 4.48
N GLN A 405 -23.12 -20.55 4.43
CA GLN A 405 -22.47 -21.23 5.55
C GLN A 405 -20.96 -20.95 5.60
N VAL A 406 -20.49 -20.49 6.76
CA VAL A 406 -19.08 -20.21 7.07
C VAL A 406 -18.59 -21.21 8.09
N ASN A 407 -17.60 -22.02 7.70
CA ASN A 407 -16.94 -22.90 8.67
C ASN A 407 -15.87 -22.12 9.44
N LYS A 408 -15.57 -22.61 10.64
CA LYS A 408 -14.45 -22.10 11.43
C LYS A 408 -13.18 -22.14 10.58
N ASN A 409 -12.48 -21.00 10.51
CA ASN A 409 -11.22 -20.81 9.77
C ASN A 409 -11.34 -20.74 8.23
N ASP A 410 -12.54 -20.53 7.68
CA ASP A 410 -12.68 -20.21 6.25
C ASP A 410 -11.94 -18.90 5.90
N TYR A 411 -11.47 -18.81 4.66
CA TYR A 411 -10.80 -17.62 4.12
C TYR A 411 -11.73 -16.91 3.13
N PHE A 412 -11.64 -15.58 3.12
CA PHE A 412 -12.39 -14.69 2.23
C PHE A 412 -11.43 -13.79 1.46
N ARG A 413 -11.80 -13.49 0.21
CA ARG A 413 -11.08 -12.53 -0.63
C ARG A 413 -12.03 -11.82 -1.59
N VAL A 414 -11.53 -10.75 -2.19
CA VAL A 414 -12.28 -9.89 -3.11
C VAL A 414 -11.61 -9.88 -4.48
N ASN A 415 -12.42 -9.98 -5.54
CA ASN A 415 -12.00 -9.90 -6.93
C ASN A 415 -12.82 -8.84 -7.65
N VAL A 416 -12.18 -7.77 -8.09
CA VAL A 416 -12.86 -6.66 -8.78
C VAL A 416 -12.94 -6.99 -10.26
N LYS A 417 -14.11 -7.39 -10.74
CA LYS A 417 -14.32 -7.74 -12.16
C LYS A 417 -14.28 -6.52 -13.07
N LYS A 418 -14.86 -5.42 -12.60
CA LYS A 418 -14.95 -4.16 -13.31
C LYS A 418 -14.91 -3.03 -12.31
N ILE A 419 -14.12 -1.99 -12.59
CA ILE A 419 -14.04 -0.79 -11.76
C ILE A 419 -14.58 0.41 -12.55
N GLY A 420 -15.41 1.22 -11.91
CA GLY A 420 -15.87 2.49 -12.46
C GLY A 420 -14.74 3.50 -12.49
N THR A 421 -14.57 4.23 -13.60
CA THR A 421 -13.49 5.21 -13.72
C THR A 421 -13.63 6.27 -12.63
N GLY A 422 -12.55 6.49 -11.85
CA GLY A 422 -12.53 7.45 -10.75
C GLY A 422 -13.05 6.92 -9.41
N LEU A 423 -13.58 5.69 -9.32
CA LEU A 423 -13.98 5.11 -8.05
C LEU A 423 -12.76 4.90 -7.15
N ALA A 424 -12.86 5.35 -5.89
CA ALA A 424 -11.80 5.22 -4.91
C ALA A 424 -12.33 4.99 -3.50
N ASN A 425 -11.50 4.39 -2.65
CA ASN A 425 -11.79 4.10 -1.24
C ASN A 425 -12.99 3.16 -1.08
N LEU A 426 -12.91 1.97 -1.69
CA LEU A 426 -13.92 0.93 -1.59
C LEU A 426 -13.83 0.20 -0.25
N VAL A 427 -14.99 -0.02 0.36
CA VAL A 427 -15.17 -0.82 1.56
C VAL A 427 -16.18 -1.91 1.24
N VAL A 428 -15.81 -3.16 1.48
CA VAL A 428 -16.71 -4.32 1.37
C VAL A 428 -16.87 -4.91 2.76
N GLN A 429 -18.10 -5.02 3.24
CA GLN A 429 -18.44 -5.60 4.53
C GLN A 429 -19.22 -6.91 4.32
N ILE A 430 -18.92 -7.90 5.15
CA ILE A 430 -19.62 -9.19 5.17
C ILE A 430 -20.03 -9.43 6.61
N GLU A 431 -21.33 -9.51 6.86
CA GLU A 431 -21.91 -9.78 8.17
C GLU A 431 -22.15 -11.28 8.34
N VAL A 432 -21.59 -11.85 9.40
CA VAL A 432 -21.71 -13.26 9.74
C VAL A 432 -22.33 -13.39 11.13
N LYS A 433 -23.49 -14.04 11.20
CA LYS A 433 -24.15 -14.39 12.45
C LYS A 433 -23.52 -15.67 13.01
N ILE A 434 -22.98 -15.60 14.23
CA ILE A 434 -22.28 -16.68 14.95
C ILE A 434 -23.13 -17.37 16.00
#